data_AF-A0A381YSM2-F1
#
_entry.id   AF-A0A381YSM2-F1
#
_cell.length_a   1.000
_cell.length_b   1.000
_cell.length_c   1.000
_cell.angle_alpha   90.00
_cell.angle_beta   90.00
_cell.angle_gamma   90.00
#
_symmetry.space_group_name_H-M   'P 1'
#
loop_
_entity.id
_entity.type
_entity.pdbx_description
1 polymer ?
#
loop_
_entity_poly.entity_id
_entity_poly.type
_entity_poly.pdbx_seq_one_letter_code
_entity_poly.pdbx_strand_id
1 'polypeptide(L)'
;MDEIELSNKIFLKELGVIPALFAYPYGETNEKIISLLKNYKFKVAFGQHSGVINETSNLYYLPRFSLNEKYGDIDRVKFTSQTKGLGVYDFIPIDPQIIENPPYIGFSLLDVHLAPKIDCFVFDKKGQVENEIFKFNERIEIRLMRKLHKGRSRLNCTAKDNLGNWRWFGHQFYL
;
A
#
# COMPACT_ATOMS: atom_id res chain seq x y z
N MET A 1 9.61 6.13 21.13
CA MET A 1 8.84 7.32 21.56
C MET A 1 9.69 8.55 21.32
N ASP A 2 10.94 8.47 21.78
CA ASP A 2 11.97 9.51 21.70
C ASP A 2 12.18 10.09 20.29
N GLU A 3 12.15 9.28 19.23
CA GLU A 3 12.36 9.74 17.84
C GLU A 3 11.27 10.72 17.33
N ILE A 4 9.99 10.43 17.60
CA ILE A 4 8.89 11.31 17.17
C ILE A 4 8.93 12.62 17.96
N GLU A 5 9.18 12.54 19.27
CA GLU A 5 9.28 13.73 20.11
C GLU A 5 10.49 14.60 19.72
N LEU A 6 11.63 13.97 19.45
CA LEU A 6 12.84 14.66 19.02
C LEU A 6 12.63 15.36 17.67
N SER A 7 12.10 14.65 16.67
CA SER A 7 11.80 15.24 15.36
C SER A 7 10.78 16.38 15.47
N ASN A 8 9.72 16.23 16.27
CA ASN A 8 8.74 17.30 16.50
C ASN A 8 9.36 18.53 17.17
N LYS A 9 10.27 18.36 18.14
CA LYS A 9 11.02 19.48 18.75
C LYS A 9 11.87 20.20 17.73
N ILE A 10 12.56 19.46 16.85
CA ILE A 10 13.37 20.04 15.78
C ILE A 10 12.48 20.79 14.78
N PHE A 11 11.38 20.20 14.32
CA PHE A 11 10.45 20.86 13.41
C PHE A 11 9.87 22.14 14.00
N LEU A 12 9.44 22.11 15.27
CA LEU A 12 8.91 23.29 15.92
C LEU A 12 9.99 24.39 16.06
N LYS A 13 11.22 24.02 16.39
CA LYS A 13 12.34 24.97 16.51
C LYS A 13 12.72 25.61 15.18
N GLU A 14 12.87 24.80 14.13
CA GLU A 14 13.43 25.25 12.85
C GLU A 14 12.35 25.79 11.89
N LEU A 15 11.10 25.31 11.99
CA LEU A 15 10.00 25.67 11.09
C LEU A 15 8.82 26.38 11.80
N GLY A 16 8.80 26.42 13.12
CA GLY A 16 7.67 26.99 13.90
C GLY A 16 6.40 26.15 13.88
N VAL A 17 6.41 24.98 13.23
CA VAL A 17 5.24 24.10 13.07
C VAL A 17 5.65 22.63 13.17
N ILE A 18 4.73 21.78 13.63
CA ILE A 18 4.89 20.33 13.59
C ILE A 18 4.10 19.79 12.38
N PRO A 19 4.76 19.14 11.41
CA PRO A 19 4.06 18.54 10.27
C PRO A 19 3.01 17.52 10.72
N ALA A 20 1.82 17.59 10.13
CA ALA A 20 0.74 16.63 10.42
C ALA A 20 0.82 15.36 9.55
N LEU A 21 1.85 15.25 8.71
CA LEU A 21 2.08 14.15 7.78
C LEU A 21 3.28 13.32 8.24
N PHE A 22 3.20 12.00 8.08
CA PHE A 22 4.27 11.08 8.43
C PHE A 22 4.67 10.22 7.24
N ALA A 23 5.95 9.88 7.10
CA ALA A 23 6.41 8.90 6.12
C ALA A 23 7.17 7.80 6.84
N TYR A 24 6.69 6.56 6.74
CA TYR A 24 7.35 5.43 7.38
C TYR A 24 8.73 5.20 6.75
N PRO A 25 9.80 5.12 7.57
CA PRO A 25 11.10 4.66 7.08
C PRO A 25 10.93 3.32 6.36
N TYR A 26 11.44 3.23 5.13
CA TYR A 26 11.31 2.05 4.25
C TYR A 26 9.88 1.59 3.93
N GLY A 27 8.86 2.37 4.33
CA GLY A 27 7.46 1.99 4.26
C GLY A 27 7.04 0.92 5.28
N GLU A 28 7.86 0.62 6.30
CA GLU A 28 7.61 -0.46 7.25
C GLU A 28 6.79 0.06 8.45
N THR A 29 5.71 -0.65 8.79
CA THR A 29 4.82 -0.30 9.90
C THR A 29 4.04 -1.51 10.37
N ASN A 30 3.32 -1.36 11.48
CA ASN A 30 2.34 -2.31 11.99
C ASN A 30 1.21 -1.57 12.73
N GLU A 31 0.21 -2.29 13.22
CA GLU A 31 -0.92 -1.68 13.96
C GLU A 31 -0.48 -0.87 15.19
N LYS A 32 0.60 -1.29 15.86
CA LYS A 32 1.14 -0.58 17.03
C LYS A 32 1.70 0.78 16.64
N ILE A 33 2.48 0.85 15.56
CA ILE A 33 3.05 2.11 15.06
C ILE A 33 1.93 3.01 14.50
N ILE A 34 0.95 2.46 13.78
CA ILE A 34 -0.22 3.21 13.32
C ILE A 34 -0.98 3.84 14.51
N SER A 35 -1.21 3.07 15.57
CA SER A 35 -1.85 3.55 16.79
C SER A 35 -1.03 4.64 17.48
N LEU A 36 0.30 4.50 17.48
CA LEU A 36 1.20 5.53 18.00
C LEU A 36 1.05 6.85 17.23
N LEU A 37 1.03 6.81 15.88
CA LEU A 37 0.85 8.03 15.09
C LEU A 37 -0.48 8.74 15.37
N LYS A 38 -1.56 7.99 15.58
CA LYS A 38 -2.87 8.53 16.00
C LYS A 38 -2.77 9.25 17.34
N ASN A 39 -2.05 8.70 18.31
CA ASN A 39 -1.83 9.33 19.62
C ASN A 39 -1.08 10.66 19.49
N TYR A 40 -0.10 10.73 18.58
CA TYR A 40 0.64 11.94 18.23
C TYR A 40 -0.11 12.90 17.29
N LYS A 41 -1.38 12.62 16.98
CA LYS A 41 -2.25 13.48 16.15
C LYS A 41 -1.77 13.70 14.71
N PHE A 42 -0.93 12.80 14.18
CA PHE A 42 -0.68 12.76 12.74
C PHE A 42 -1.99 12.49 12.01
N LYS A 43 -2.25 13.24 10.92
CA LYS A 43 -3.49 13.12 10.14
C LYS A 43 -3.39 12.03 9.08
N VAL A 44 -2.20 11.87 8.50
CA VAL A 44 -1.94 10.99 7.37
C VAL A 44 -0.52 10.42 7.48
N ALA A 45 -0.35 9.17 7.08
CA ALA A 45 0.95 8.53 6.98
C ALA A 45 1.13 7.77 5.66
N PHE A 46 2.35 7.79 5.12
CA PHE A 46 2.68 7.23 3.81
C PHE A 46 3.62 6.04 3.91
N GLY A 47 3.26 4.95 3.22
CA GLY A 47 4.13 3.81 2.98
C GLY A 47 5.11 4.04 1.81
N GLN A 48 5.68 2.92 1.33
CA GLN A 48 6.59 2.88 0.18
C GLN A 48 6.16 1.84 -0.88
N HIS A 49 4.85 1.62 -1.02
CA HIS A 49 4.26 0.76 -2.06
C HIS A 49 3.55 1.59 -3.12
N SER A 50 3.56 1.11 -4.37
CA SER A 50 2.94 1.78 -5.50
C SER A 50 1.42 1.60 -5.48
N GLY A 51 0.69 2.65 -5.82
CA GLY A 51 -0.78 2.65 -5.81
C GLY A 51 -1.32 4.07 -5.89
N VAL A 52 -2.62 4.17 -6.12
CA VAL A 52 -3.33 5.46 -6.22
C VAL A 52 -4.26 5.61 -5.02
N ILE A 53 -4.20 6.78 -4.38
CA ILE A 53 -5.06 7.13 -3.24
C ILE A 53 -6.49 7.36 -3.74
N ASN A 54 -7.46 6.87 -2.99
CA ASN A 54 -8.89 7.05 -3.20
C ASN A 54 -9.65 7.08 -1.86
N GLU A 55 -10.98 7.15 -1.92
CA GLU A 55 -11.88 7.20 -0.77
C GLU A 55 -11.81 5.99 0.16
N THR A 56 -11.31 4.84 -0.30
CA THR A 56 -11.16 3.63 0.53
C THR A 56 -9.77 3.45 1.11
N SER A 57 -8.85 4.37 0.83
CA SER A 57 -7.46 4.24 1.25
C SER A 57 -7.31 4.42 2.76
N ASN A 58 -6.50 3.57 3.40
CA ASN A 58 -6.12 3.76 4.80
C ASN A 58 -5.24 5.01 4.93
N LEU A 59 -5.77 6.08 5.53
CA LEU A 59 -5.06 7.35 5.72
C LEU A 59 -3.73 7.22 6.48
N TYR A 60 -3.55 6.15 7.26
CA TYR A 60 -2.32 5.88 7.99
C TYR A 60 -1.39 4.91 7.26
N TYR A 61 -1.67 4.53 6.01
CA TYR A 61 -0.75 3.74 5.20
C TYR A 61 -0.96 3.98 3.70
N LEU A 62 -0.90 5.24 3.30
CA LEU A 62 -1.16 5.64 1.92
C LEU A 62 -0.04 5.19 0.96
N PRO A 63 -0.40 4.70 -0.25
CA PRO A 63 0.57 4.36 -1.28
C PRO A 63 1.23 5.61 -1.89
N ARG A 64 2.41 5.42 -2.48
CA ARG A 64 3.09 6.42 -3.31
C ARG A 64 3.88 5.75 -4.43
N PHE A 65 3.90 6.38 -5.61
CA PHE A 65 4.84 5.99 -6.66
C PHE A 65 6.21 6.62 -6.38
N SER A 66 7.22 5.79 -6.15
CA SER A 66 8.61 6.27 -6.12
C SER A 66 9.08 6.58 -7.54
N LEU A 67 9.49 7.82 -7.76
CA LEU A 67 10.15 8.30 -8.97
C LEU A 67 11.63 8.46 -8.63
N ASN A 68 12.43 7.44 -8.93
CA ASN A 68 13.89 7.44 -8.75
C ASN A 68 14.57 7.11 -10.08
N GLU A 69 15.90 7.01 -10.14
CA GLU A 69 16.64 6.81 -11.39
C GLU A 69 16.12 5.66 -12.28
N LYS A 70 15.69 4.55 -11.70
CA LYS A 70 15.13 3.40 -12.44
C LYS A 70 13.66 3.59 -12.86
N TYR A 71 12.96 4.55 -12.24
CA TYR A 71 11.52 4.74 -12.32
C TYR A 71 11.10 6.20 -12.59
N GLY A 72 12.03 7.04 -13.06
CA GLY A 72 11.87 8.48 -13.25
C GLY A 72 11.62 8.91 -14.69
N ASP A 73 11.52 7.94 -15.60
CA ASP A 73 11.21 8.21 -17.00
C ASP A 73 9.85 8.94 -17.15
N ILE A 74 9.80 9.89 -18.09
CA ILE A 74 8.64 10.76 -18.27
C ILE A 74 7.37 9.99 -18.64
N ASP A 75 7.49 8.87 -19.37
CA ASP A 75 6.33 8.06 -19.75
C ASP A 75 5.76 7.35 -18.53
N ARG A 76 6.62 6.94 -17.60
CA ARG A 76 6.17 6.39 -16.31
C ARG A 76 5.47 7.46 -15.46
N VAL A 77 5.98 8.68 -15.43
CA VAL A 77 5.33 9.80 -14.70
C VAL A 77 3.94 10.08 -15.28
N LYS A 78 3.83 10.19 -16.61
CA LYS A 78 2.53 10.37 -17.28
C LYS A 78 1.57 9.23 -16.93
N PHE A 79 2.02 7.99 -17.06
CA PHE A 79 1.22 6.81 -16.77
C PHE A 79 0.70 6.80 -15.32
N THR A 80 1.58 6.98 -14.33
CA THR A 80 1.18 6.93 -12.92
C THR A 80 0.27 8.11 -12.55
N SER A 81 0.49 9.29 -13.13
CA SER A 81 -0.36 10.48 -12.90
C SER A 81 -1.79 10.32 -13.44
N GLN A 82 -1.98 9.49 -14.47
CA GLN A 82 -3.28 9.24 -15.10
C GLN A 82 -4.01 8.03 -14.50
N THR A 83 -3.32 7.20 -13.72
CA THR A 83 -3.88 6.01 -13.08
C THR A 83 -4.89 6.41 -12.01
N LYS A 84 -5.95 5.61 -11.83
CA LYS A 84 -7.02 5.84 -10.86
C LYS A 84 -6.94 4.85 -9.71
N GLY A 85 -7.50 5.20 -8.56
CA GLY A 85 -7.59 4.29 -7.42
C GLY A 85 -8.54 3.14 -7.71
N LEU A 86 -8.14 1.94 -7.28
CA LEU A 86 -9.02 0.78 -7.21
C LEU A 86 -9.67 0.76 -5.82
N GLY A 87 -10.99 0.97 -5.77
CA GLY A 87 -11.75 0.99 -4.51
C GLY A 87 -11.79 -0.40 -3.87
N VAL A 88 -11.25 -0.51 -2.66
CA VAL A 88 -11.07 -1.77 -1.94
C VAL A 88 -11.59 -1.66 -0.51
N TYR A 89 -12.36 -2.63 -0.04
CA TYR A 89 -12.80 -2.76 1.35
C TYR A 89 -12.60 -4.20 1.86
N ASP A 90 -12.75 -4.42 3.17
CA ASP A 90 -12.54 -5.72 3.84
C ASP A 90 -11.20 -6.39 3.48
N PHE A 91 -10.15 -5.57 3.38
CA PHE A 91 -8.79 -6.01 3.10
C PHE A 91 -8.20 -6.77 4.30
N ILE A 92 -7.70 -7.98 4.04
CA ILE A 92 -6.97 -8.81 4.99
C ILE A 92 -5.63 -9.27 4.38
N PRO A 93 -4.57 -9.39 5.20
CA PRO A 93 -4.51 -8.96 6.60
C PRO A 93 -4.51 -7.42 6.72
N ILE A 94 -5.11 -6.91 7.80
CA ILE A 94 -5.19 -5.45 8.07
C ILE A 94 -3.81 -4.91 8.49
N ASP A 95 -3.10 -5.66 9.34
CA ASP A 95 -1.75 -5.32 9.78
C ASP A 95 -0.74 -5.53 8.63
N PRO A 96 0.03 -4.51 8.23
CA PRO A 96 1.12 -4.67 7.28
C PRO A 96 2.21 -5.65 7.74
N GLN A 97 2.35 -5.88 9.06
CA GLN A 97 3.25 -6.90 9.59
C GLN A 97 2.63 -8.29 9.49
N ILE A 98 3.34 -9.20 8.82
CA ILE A 98 2.91 -10.58 8.64
C ILE A 98 3.34 -11.43 9.83
N ILE A 99 2.36 -12.06 10.49
CA ILE A 99 2.60 -13.04 11.56
C ILE A 99 2.52 -14.46 10.99
N GLU A 100 1.53 -14.73 10.15
CA GLU A 100 1.33 -16.02 9.48
C GLU A 100 1.83 -15.99 8.03
N ASN A 101 2.73 -16.91 7.67
CA ASN A 101 3.42 -16.92 6.37
C ASN A 101 3.26 -18.28 5.66
N PRO A 102 2.64 -18.34 4.46
CA PRO A 102 2.16 -17.22 3.66
C PRO A 102 0.89 -16.55 4.24
N PRO A 103 0.71 -15.23 4.06
CA PRO A 103 -0.50 -14.57 4.51
C PRO A 103 -1.70 -14.96 3.66
N TYR A 104 -2.87 -15.04 4.30
CA TYR A 104 -4.16 -15.09 3.60
C TYR A 104 -4.52 -13.68 3.14
N ILE A 105 -4.38 -13.43 1.85
CA ILE A 105 -4.70 -12.12 1.26
C ILE A 105 -6.10 -12.18 0.69
N GLY A 106 -6.94 -11.21 1.04
CA GLY A 106 -8.28 -11.10 0.46
C GLY A 106 -8.86 -9.70 0.64
N PHE A 107 -9.70 -9.29 -0.30
CA PHE A 107 -10.34 -7.98 -0.28
C PHE A 107 -11.54 -7.94 -1.22
N SER A 108 -12.42 -6.95 -1.04
CA SER A 108 -13.60 -6.77 -1.86
C SER A 108 -13.51 -5.48 -2.66
N LEU A 109 -14.03 -5.48 -3.89
CA LEU A 109 -14.00 -4.33 -4.79
C LEU A 109 -15.28 -3.49 -4.64
N LEU A 110 -15.13 -2.16 -4.55
CA LEU A 110 -16.30 -1.25 -4.60
C LEU A 110 -17.04 -1.34 -5.94
N ASP A 111 -16.30 -1.57 -7.03
CA ASP A 111 -16.87 -1.79 -8.36
C ASP A 111 -16.68 -3.26 -8.75
N VAL A 112 -17.76 -4.03 -8.62
CA VAL A 112 -17.80 -5.46 -8.95
C VAL A 112 -17.46 -5.75 -10.40
N HIS A 113 -17.67 -4.80 -11.33
CA HIS A 113 -17.37 -5.00 -12.75
C HIS A 113 -15.86 -5.07 -13.04
N LEU A 114 -15.02 -4.66 -12.08
CA LEU A 114 -13.57 -4.78 -12.17
C LEU A 114 -13.08 -6.19 -11.80
N ALA A 115 -13.87 -6.97 -11.04
CA ALA A 115 -13.45 -8.28 -10.55
C ALA A 115 -13.04 -9.27 -11.66
N PRO A 116 -13.77 -9.41 -12.78
CA PRO A 116 -13.34 -10.30 -13.86
C PRO A 116 -12.00 -9.89 -14.47
N LYS A 117 -11.71 -8.59 -14.52
CA LYS A 117 -10.55 -7.97 -15.20
C LYS A 117 -9.34 -7.77 -14.28
N ILE A 118 -9.46 -8.08 -12.99
CA ILE A 118 -8.38 -7.85 -12.02
C ILE A 118 -7.29 -8.90 -12.16
N ASP A 119 -6.05 -8.43 -12.12
CA ASP A 119 -4.85 -9.23 -11.91
C ASP A 119 -4.06 -8.66 -10.73
N CYS A 120 -3.41 -9.56 -10.00
CA CYS A 120 -2.64 -9.23 -8.81
C CYS A 120 -1.27 -9.90 -8.83
N PHE A 121 -0.25 -9.13 -8.45
CA PHE A 121 1.13 -9.57 -8.45
C PHE A 121 1.75 -9.31 -7.08
N VAL A 122 2.39 -10.34 -6.52
CA VAL A 122 3.13 -10.24 -5.27
C VAL A 122 4.61 -10.39 -5.57
N PHE A 123 5.43 -9.49 -5.05
CA PHE A 123 6.88 -9.50 -5.20
C PHE A 123 7.56 -9.43 -3.85
N ASP A 124 8.52 -10.33 -3.62
CA ASP A 124 9.47 -10.24 -2.50
C ASP A 124 10.90 -10.06 -3.01
N LYS A 125 11.90 -10.18 -2.12
CA LYS A 125 13.31 -10.00 -2.49
C LYS A 125 13.83 -11.01 -3.51
N LYS A 126 13.16 -12.16 -3.71
CA LYS A 126 13.51 -13.16 -4.73
C LYS A 126 12.74 -12.98 -6.04
N GLY A 127 11.98 -11.90 -6.17
CA GLY A 127 11.17 -11.61 -7.35
C GLY A 127 9.70 -11.95 -7.15
N GLN A 128 9.02 -12.26 -8.25
CA GLN A 128 7.59 -12.54 -8.22
C GLN A 128 7.31 -13.82 -7.41
N VAL A 129 6.22 -13.78 -6.65
CA VAL A 129 5.63 -14.92 -5.96
C VAL A 129 4.46 -15.39 -6.80
N GLU A 130 4.55 -16.62 -7.29
CA GLU A 130 3.46 -17.26 -8.00
C GLU A 130 2.25 -17.38 -7.05
N ASN A 131 1.07 -17.10 -7.59
CA ASN A 131 -0.17 -17.04 -6.81
C ASN A 131 -1.38 -17.45 -7.65
N GLU A 132 -2.40 -17.93 -6.96
CA GLU A 132 -3.74 -18.13 -7.50
C GLU A 132 -4.66 -17.02 -7.03
N ILE A 133 -5.52 -16.54 -7.94
CA ILE A 133 -6.51 -15.50 -7.68
C ILE A 133 -7.90 -16.13 -7.82
N PHE A 134 -8.63 -16.16 -6.71
CA PHE A 134 -10.02 -16.59 -6.66
C PHE A 134 -10.93 -15.37 -6.69
N LYS A 135 -11.99 -15.44 -7.49
CA LYS A 135 -12.92 -14.34 -7.75
C LYS A 135 -14.33 -14.80 -7.41
N PHE A 136 -14.95 -14.19 -6.40
CA PHE A 136 -16.31 -14.50 -5.94
C PHE A 136 -17.13 -13.20 -5.95
N ASN A 137 -17.79 -12.93 -7.08
CA ASN A 137 -18.44 -11.64 -7.31
C ASN A 137 -17.44 -10.48 -7.12
N GLU A 138 -17.61 -9.62 -6.11
CA GLU A 138 -16.71 -8.53 -5.79
C GLU A 138 -15.51 -8.95 -4.92
N ARG A 139 -15.55 -10.12 -4.29
CA ARG A 139 -14.50 -10.63 -3.41
C ARG A 139 -13.37 -11.26 -4.21
N ILE A 140 -12.16 -10.83 -3.90
CA ILE A 140 -10.90 -11.33 -4.46
C ILE A 140 -10.11 -11.98 -3.33
N GLU A 141 -9.64 -13.21 -3.55
CA GLU A 141 -8.73 -13.89 -2.64
C GLU A 141 -7.48 -14.34 -3.37
N ILE A 142 -6.33 -14.17 -2.72
CA ILE A 142 -5.03 -14.50 -3.30
C ILE A 142 -4.38 -15.55 -2.41
N ARG A 143 -3.93 -16.65 -3.02
CA ARG A 143 -3.18 -17.71 -2.35
C ARG A 143 -1.78 -17.79 -2.94
N LEU A 144 -0.77 -17.61 -2.10
CA LEU A 144 0.62 -17.64 -2.53
C LEU A 144 1.13 -19.09 -2.57
N MET A 145 1.81 -19.46 -3.66
CA MET A 145 2.36 -20.80 -3.85
C MET A 145 3.61 -21.09 -3.00
N ARG A 146 4.17 -20.05 -2.37
CA ARG A 146 5.29 -20.17 -1.44
C ARG A 146 5.22 -19.12 -0.36
N LYS A 147 5.95 -19.39 0.73
CA LYS A 147 6.22 -18.42 1.79
C LYS A 147 6.94 -17.18 1.24
N LEU A 148 6.61 -16.02 1.82
CA LEU A 148 7.33 -14.78 1.64
C LEU A 148 8.70 -14.86 2.34
N HIS A 149 9.73 -14.28 1.74
CA HIS A 149 11.01 -14.13 2.40
C HIS A 149 11.00 -12.96 3.38
N LYS A 150 11.83 -13.04 4.43
CA LYS A 150 12.05 -11.95 5.39
C LYS A 150 12.32 -10.62 4.69
N GLY A 151 11.71 -9.56 5.23
CA GLY A 151 11.72 -8.21 4.69
C GLY A 151 10.41 -7.84 3.99
N ARG A 152 10.49 -6.83 3.13
CA ARG A 152 9.33 -6.25 2.44
C ARG A 152 8.84 -7.13 1.30
N SER A 153 7.52 -7.26 1.21
CA SER A 153 6.82 -7.82 0.06
C SER A 153 5.76 -6.84 -0.43
N ARG A 154 5.55 -6.75 -1.74
CA ARG A 154 4.63 -5.78 -2.35
C ARG A 154 3.54 -6.50 -3.12
N LEU A 155 2.29 -6.19 -2.81
CA LEU A 155 1.10 -6.56 -3.57
C LEU A 155 0.75 -5.40 -4.49
N ASN A 156 0.50 -5.68 -5.77
CA ASN A 156 -0.07 -4.74 -6.72
C ASN A 156 -1.23 -5.43 -7.44
N CYS A 157 -2.42 -4.87 -7.33
CA CYS A 157 -3.62 -5.33 -8.01
C CYS A 157 -4.11 -4.25 -8.96
N THR A 158 -4.33 -4.62 -10.22
CA THR A 158 -4.74 -3.68 -11.26
C THR A 158 -5.86 -4.24 -12.13
N ALA A 159 -6.73 -3.35 -12.59
CA ALA A 159 -7.78 -3.66 -13.57
C ALA A 159 -8.00 -2.47 -14.51
N LYS A 160 -8.45 -2.72 -15.74
CA LYS A 160 -8.93 -1.64 -16.63
C LYS A 160 -10.42 -1.41 -16.43
N ASP A 161 -10.80 -0.16 -16.17
CA ASP A 161 -12.21 0.23 -16.14
C ASP A 161 -12.82 0.33 -17.55
N ASN A 162 -14.12 0.59 -17.63
CA ASN A 162 -14.84 0.65 -18.91
C ASN A 162 -14.44 1.83 -19.79
N LEU A 163 -13.75 2.83 -19.24
CA LEU A 163 -13.17 3.95 -19.97
C LEU A 163 -11.72 3.67 -20.39
N GLY A 164 -11.20 2.49 -20.08
CA GLY A 164 -9.82 2.09 -20.38
C GLY A 164 -8.78 2.61 -19.40
N ASN A 165 -9.18 3.27 -18.31
CA ASN A 165 -8.23 3.75 -17.31
C ASN A 165 -7.75 2.58 -16.43
N TRP A 166 -6.47 2.59 -16.10
CA TRP A 166 -5.92 1.69 -15.10
C TRP A 166 -6.40 2.07 -13.71
N ARG A 167 -6.97 1.10 -13.01
CA ARG A 167 -7.31 1.13 -11.58
C ARG A 167 -6.22 0.38 -10.84
N TRP A 168 -5.62 0.98 -9.81
CA TRP A 168 -4.48 0.41 -9.09
C TRP A 168 -4.71 0.44 -7.57
N PHE A 169 -4.68 -0.73 -6.95
CA PHE A 169 -4.50 -0.91 -5.51
C PHE A 169 -3.14 -1.53 -5.25
N GLY A 170 -2.39 -0.99 -4.29
CA GLY A 170 -1.17 -1.64 -3.86
C GLY A 170 -1.00 -1.56 -2.37
N HIS A 171 -0.25 -2.52 -1.85
CA HIS A 171 -0.01 -2.69 -0.43
C HIS A 171 1.39 -3.25 -0.22
N GLN A 172 2.03 -2.91 0.90
CA GLN A 172 3.29 -3.53 1.30
C GLN A 172 3.13 -4.26 2.62
N PHE A 173 3.53 -5.51 2.60
CA PHE A 173 3.69 -6.37 3.76
C PHE A 173 5.15 -6.35 4.22
N TYR A 174 5.37 -6.65 5.50
CA TYR A 174 6.70 -6.82 6.08
C TYR A 174 6.74 -8.05 7.00
N LEU A 175 7.75 -8.89 6.82
CA LEU A 175 8.01 -10.10 7.62
C LEU A 175 9.33 -10.02 8.39
#